data_AF-A0A0N4WNG2-F1
#
_entry.id   AF-A0A0N4WNG2-F1
#
_cell.length_a   1.000
_cell.length_b   1.000
_cell.length_c   1.000
_cell.angle_alpha   90.00
_cell.angle_beta   90.00
_cell.angle_gamma   90.00
#
_symmetry.space_group_name_H-M   'P 1'
#
loop_
_entity.id
_entity.type
_entity.pdbx_description
1 polymer ?
#
loop_
_entity_poly.entity_id
_entity_poly.type
_entity_poly.pdbx_seq_one_letter_code
_entity_poly.pdbx_strand_id
1 'polypeptide(L)'
;MLQAVMKEMQGMFSTMTSSSTTAHATSAEFVTNSLSARLPEFTHDSENGCTFDVWYSRYEDIITQDGAPLDEAAKARLIVSKLDAPAYAHFTNHILPRKAARSHRRRL
;
A
#
# COMPACT_ATOMS: atom_id res chain seq x y z
N MET A 1 -7.61 40.62 31.25
CA MET A 1 -6.73 40.63 30.05
C MET A 1 -5.94 39.32 29.91
N LEU A 2 -5.19 38.86 30.93
CA LEU A 2 -4.39 37.63 30.87
C LEU A 2 -5.17 36.33 30.52
N GLN A 3 -6.40 36.16 31.00
CA GLN A 3 -7.22 34.99 30.68
C GLN A 3 -7.68 34.94 29.21
N ALA A 4 -7.85 36.11 28.57
CA ALA A 4 -8.26 36.18 27.16
C ALA A 4 -7.12 35.72 26.24
N VAL A 5 -5.89 36.12 26.56
CA VAL A 5 -4.67 35.70 25.83
C VAL A 5 -4.45 34.20 25.93
N MET A 6 -4.64 33.59 27.12
CA MET A 6 -4.50 32.14 27.28
C MET A 6 -5.52 31.34 26.46
N LYS A 7 -6.76 31.84 26.35
CA LYS A 7 -7.83 31.19 25.56
C LYS A 7 -7.58 31.30 24.05
N GLU A 8 -7.00 32.40 23.60
CA GLU A 8 -6.62 32.62 22.21
C GLU A 8 -5.44 31.72 21.80
N MET A 9 -4.41 31.60 22.66
CA MET A 9 -3.29 30.69 22.43
C MET A 9 -3.71 29.21 22.41
N GLN A 10 -4.70 28.80 23.22
CA GLN A 10 -5.26 27.45 23.16
C GLN A 10 -6.04 27.17 21.87
N GLY A 11 -6.74 28.18 21.33
CA GLY A 11 -7.43 28.09 20.05
C GLY A 11 -6.46 27.89 18.89
N MET A 12 -5.34 28.62 18.89
CA MET A 12 -4.27 28.46 17.89
C MET A 12 -3.55 27.11 17.98
N PHE A 13 -3.34 26.56 19.19
CA PHE A 13 -2.76 25.23 19.34
C PHE A 13 -3.72 24.12 18.89
N SER A 14 -5.03 24.28 19.13
CA SER A 14 -6.07 23.34 18.73
C SER A 14 -6.25 23.27 17.20
N THR A 15 -6.02 24.37 16.48
CA THR A 15 -6.04 24.35 15.00
C THR A 15 -4.78 23.71 14.41
N MET A 16 -3.62 23.78 15.08
CA MET A 16 -2.39 23.08 14.65
C MET A 16 -2.45 21.56 14.85
N THR A 17 -3.15 21.05 15.87
CA THR A 17 -3.33 19.60 16.05
C THR A 17 -4.32 18.97 15.06
N SER A 18 -5.08 19.78 14.31
CA SER A 18 -6.01 19.28 13.28
C SER A 18 -5.36 19.21 11.89
N SER A 19 -4.29 19.97 11.66
CA SER A 19 -3.53 19.99 10.40
C SER A 19 -2.40 18.94 10.34
N SER A 20 -2.05 18.31 11.46
CA SER A 20 -1.08 17.21 11.48
C SER A 20 -1.58 15.97 10.74
N THR A 21 -2.90 15.70 10.75
CA THR A 21 -3.50 14.53 10.09
C THR A 21 -3.51 14.66 8.57
N THR A 22 -3.72 15.87 8.03
CA THR A 22 -3.68 16.14 6.59
C THR A 22 -2.26 16.25 6.05
N ALA A 23 -1.31 16.80 6.82
CA ALA A 23 0.11 16.82 6.44
C ALA A 23 0.74 15.41 6.42
N HIS A 24 0.32 14.52 7.34
CA HIS A 24 0.77 13.12 7.32
C HIS A 24 0.22 12.34 6.12
N ALA A 25 -1.04 12.58 5.75
CA ALA A 25 -1.65 11.94 4.58
C ALA A 25 -0.92 12.33 3.28
N THR A 26 -0.61 13.61 3.08
CA THR A 26 0.12 14.07 1.88
C THR A 26 1.57 13.59 1.84
N SER A 27 2.22 13.47 2.99
CA SER A 27 3.57 12.91 3.08
C SER A 27 3.59 11.41 2.74
N ALA A 28 2.66 10.62 3.28
CA ALA A 28 2.54 9.19 2.98
C ALA A 28 2.20 8.94 1.50
N GLU A 29 1.29 9.73 0.91
CA GLU A 29 0.98 9.65 -0.53
C GLU A 29 2.20 9.98 -1.40
N PHE A 30 2.96 11.00 -1.02
CA PHE A 30 4.19 11.37 -1.73
C PHE A 30 5.24 10.25 -1.69
N VAL A 31 5.46 9.67 -0.50
CA VAL A 31 6.39 8.53 -0.33
C VAL A 31 5.91 7.33 -1.14
N THR A 32 4.62 7.02 -1.10
CA THR A 32 4.04 5.90 -1.86
C THR A 32 4.21 6.10 -3.37
N ASN A 33 3.97 7.31 -3.88
CA ASN A 33 4.15 7.62 -5.30
C ASN A 33 5.62 7.63 -5.73
N SER A 34 6.51 8.13 -4.87
CA SER A 34 7.96 8.09 -5.11
C SER A 34 8.49 6.65 -5.16
N LEU A 35 8.06 5.83 -4.22
CA LEU A 35 8.38 4.40 -4.19
C LEU A 35 7.80 3.68 -5.41
N SER A 36 6.55 3.96 -5.77
CA SER A 36 5.92 3.36 -6.94
C SER A 36 6.70 3.73 -8.21
N ALA A 37 7.21 4.94 -8.36
CA ALA A 37 8.02 5.30 -9.53
C ALA A 37 9.36 4.54 -9.60
N ARG A 38 9.91 4.13 -8.45
CA ARG A 38 11.21 3.44 -8.35
C ARG A 38 11.10 1.92 -8.43
N LEU A 39 9.98 1.35 -7.99
CA LEU A 39 9.75 -0.09 -8.07
C LEU A 39 9.27 -0.47 -9.48
N PRO A 40 10.00 -1.36 -10.18
CA PRO A 40 9.53 -1.89 -11.45
C PRO A 40 8.31 -2.79 -11.24
N GLU A 41 7.47 -2.88 -12.26
CA GLU A 41 6.35 -3.82 -12.27
C GLU A 41 6.87 -5.27 -12.24
N PHE A 42 6.20 -6.11 -11.47
CA PHE A 42 6.49 -7.53 -11.41
C PHE A 42 5.79 -8.24 -12.57
N THR A 43 6.60 -8.82 -13.45
CA THR A 43 6.12 -9.75 -14.49
C THR A 43 6.52 -11.16 -14.10
N HIS A 44 5.55 -12.06 -14.03
CA HIS A 44 5.84 -13.47 -13.79
C HIS A 44 6.51 -14.06 -15.04
N ASP A 45 7.68 -14.67 -14.88
CA ASP A 45 8.33 -15.45 -15.93
C ASP A 45 8.80 -16.80 -15.37
N SER A 46 8.11 -17.87 -15.77
CA SER A 46 8.39 -19.23 -15.34
C SER A 46 9.64 -19.82 -15.98
N GLU A 47 10.04 -19.36 -17.18
CA GLU A 47 11.23 -19.85 -17.88
C GLU A 47 12.51 -19.20 -17.34
N ASN A 48 12.43 -17.91 -16.99
CA ASN A 48 13.59 -17.16 -16.48
C ASN A 48 13.71 -17.20 -14.94
N GLY A 49 12.81 -17.91 -14.25
CA GLY A 49 12.81 -18.01 -12.80
C GLY A 49 12.47 -16.70 -12.09
N CYS A 50 11.80 -15.76 -12.77
CA CYS A 50 11.35 -14.49 -12.20
C CYS A 50 10.10 -14.75 -11.35
N THR A 51 10.32 -15.20 -10.12
CA THR A 51 9.29 -15.40 -9.11
C THR A 51 9.11 -14.17 -8.24
N PHE A 52 7.97 -14.09 -7.57
CA PHE A 52 7.69 -13.00 -6.65
C PHE A 52 8.74 -12.90 -5.54
N ASP A 53 9.23 -14.03 -5.02
CA ASP A 53 10.24 -14.06 -3.95
C ASP A 53 11.56 -13.39 -4.38
N VAL A 54 12.01 -13.65 -5.61
CA VAL A 54 13.24 -13.05 -6.17
C VAL A 54 13.07 -11.54 -6.38
N TRP A 55 11.91 -11.13 -6.89
CA TRP A 55 11.59 -9.71 -7.06
C TRP A 55 11.50 -9.00 -5.70
N TYR A 56 10.78 -9.58 -4.74
CA TYR A 56 10.62 -8.99 -3.41
C TYR A 56 11.97 -8.88 -2.69
N SER A 57 12.78 -9.94 -2.69
CA SER A 57 14.11 -9.93 -2.05
C SER A 57 15.04 -8.83 -2.62
N ARG A 58 14.88 -8.49 -3.90
CA ARG A 58 15.67 -7.43 -4.55
C ARG A 58 15.24 -6.02 -4.11
N TYR A 59 13.96 -5.82 -3.80
CA TYR A 59 13.38 -4.52 -3.45
C TYR A 59 12.99 -4.40 -1.97
N GLU A 60 13.21 -5.44 -1.16
CA GLU A 60 12.86 -5.48 0.25
C GLU A 60 13.51 -4.34 1.04
N ASP A 61 14.81 -4.10 0.84
CA ASP A 61 15.51 -3.01 1.53
C ASP A 61 14.95 -1.64 1.15
N ILE A 62 14.58 -1.45 -0.13
CA ILE A 62 13.96 -0.20 -0.62
C ILE A 62 12.58 -0.01 0.01
N ILE A 63 11.75 -1.06 0.04
CA ILE A 63 10.42 -1.01 0.67
C ILE A 63 10.53 -0.77 2.17
N THR A 64 11.56 -1.31 2.82
CA THR A 64 11.76 -1.20 4.27
C THR A 64 12.32 0.16 4.68
N GLN A 65 13.36 0.65 4.00
CA GLN A 65 13.97 1.95 4.31
C GLN A 65 13.07 3.11 3.89
N ASP A 66 12.68 3.15 2.63
CA ASP A 66 11.91 4.29 2.10
C ASP A 66 10.44 4.20 2.46
N GLY A 67 9.94 2.99 2.75
CA GLY A 67 8.62 2.77 3.32
C GLY A 67 8.57 2.85 4.83
N ALA A 68 9.66 3.17 5.54
CA ALA A 68 9.65 3.38 6.99
C ALA A 68 8.52 4.32 7.51
N PRO A 69 8.14 5.41 6.82
CA PRO A 69 7.03 6.26 7.25
C PRO A 69 5.63 5.71 6.86
N LEU A 70 5.56 4.64 6.06
CA LEU A 70 4.31 4.00 5.66
C LEU A 70 3.91 2.90 6.65
N ASP A 71 2.60 2.73 6.85
CA ASP A 71 2.08 1.59 7.57
C ASP A 71 2.17 0.32 6.72
N GLU A 72 2.12 -0.84 7.38
CA GLU A 72 2.21 -2.14 6.70
C GLU A 72 1.09 -2.33 5.67
N ALA A 73 -0.08 -1.74 5.90
CA ALA A 73 -1.18 -1.78 4.95
C ALA A 73 -0.87 -0.99 3.66
N ALA A 74 -0.26 0.19 3.75
CA ALA A 74 0.15 0.96 2.57
C ALA A 74 1.32 0.28 1.83
N LYS A 75 2.29 -0.29 2.54
CA LYS A 75 3.36 -1.09 1.92
C LYS A 75 2.80 -2.28 1.14
N ALA A 76 1.86 -3.03 1.72
CA ALA A 76 1.20 -4.14 1.05
C ALA A 76 0.41 -3.67 -0.19
N ARG A 77 -0.32 -2.56 -0.09
CA ARG A 77 -1.04 -1.98 -1.25
C ARG A 77 -0.09 -1.55 -2.37
N LEU A 78 1.06 -0.97 -2.01
CA LEU A 78 2.11 -0.60 -2.97
C LEU A 78 2.62 -1.84 -3.71
N ILE A 79 2.96 -2.91 -2.99
CA ILE A 79 3.43 -4.17 -3.59
C ILE A 79 2.36 -4.76 -4.53
N VAL A 80 1.09 -4.80 -4.09
CA VAL A 80 -0.02 -5.30 -4.92
C VAL A 80 -0.22 -4.43 -6.17
N SER A 81 -0.03 -3.11 -6.08
CA SER A 81 -0.11 -2.20 -7.24
C SER A 81 0.97 -2.44 -8.29
N LYS A 82 2.03 -3.19 -7.94
CA LYS A 82 3.14 -3.55 -8.84
C LYS A 82 3.02 -4.94 -9.43
N LEU A 83 2.00 -5.72 -9.06
CA LEU A 83 1.75 -7.01 -9.66
C LEU A 83 1.04 -6.82 -11.01
N ASP A 84 1.53 -7.51 -12.05
CA ASP A 84 0.82 -7.59 -13.31
C ASP A 84 -0.54 -8.30 -13.17
N ALA A 85 -1.44 -8.10 -14.14
CA ALA A 85 -2.76 -8.72 -14.16
C ALA A 85 -2.76 -10.26 -13.96
N PRO A 86 -1.84 -11.04 -14.58
CA PRO A 86 -1.78 -12.48 -14.34
C PRO A 86 -1.25 -12.84 -12.95
N ALA A 87 -0.27 -12.15 -12.38
CA ALA A 87 0.19 -12.38 -11.01
C ALA A 87 -0.90 -12.01 -9.99
N TYR A 88 -1.62 -10.92 -10.23
CA TYR A 88 -2.78 -10.53 -9.43
C TYR A 88 -3.90 -11.59 -9.49
N ALA A 89 -4.16 -12.15 -10.67
CA ALA A 89 -5.08 -13.28 -10.83
C ALA A 89 -4.61 -14.52 -10.07
N HIS A 90 -3.30 -14.79 -10.03
CA HIS A 90 -2.74 -15.91 -9.28
C HIS A 90 -2.91 -15.72 -7.77
N PHE A 91 -2.64 -14.51 -7.27
CA PHE A 91 -2.83 -14.12 -5.88
C PHE A 91 -4.30 -14.23 -5.45
N THR A 92 -5.22 -13.67 -6.25
CA THR A 92 -6.66 -13.76 -5.98
C THR A 92 -7.20 -15.19 -6.07
N ASN A 93 -6.72 -16.03 -7.01
CA ASN A 93 -7.14 -17.43 -7.10
C ASN A 93 -6.61 -18.33 -5.96
N HIS A 94 -5.48 -17.99 -5.35
CA HIS A 94 -4.94 -18.74 -4.21
C HIS A 94 -5.52 -18.31 -2.86
N ILE A 95 -5.95 -17.05 -2.72
CA ILE A 95 -6.38 -16.49 -1.43
C ILE A 95 -7.91 -16.44 -1.29
N LEU A 96 -8.65 -16.30 -2.39
CA LEU A 96 -10.08 -16.53 -2.33
C LEU A 96 -10.35 -18.03 -2.46
N PRO A 97 -11.13 -18.64 -1.54
CA PRO A 97 -11.70 -19.96 -1.79
C PRO A 97 -12.40 -19.85 -3.14
N ARG A 98 -11.95 -20.65 -4.12
CA ARG A 98 -12.61 -20.83 -5.42
C ARG A 98 -14.09 -20.76 -5.14
N LYS A 99 -14.78 -19.66 -5.54
CA LYS A 99 -16.24 -19.64 -5.50
C LYS A 99 -16.62 -20.87 -6.26
N ALA A 100 -17.09 -21.87 -5.51
CA ALA A 100 -17.31 -23.21 -6.00
C ALA A 100 -17.98 -23.03 -7.33
N ALA A 101 -17.31 -23.52 -8.38
CA ALA A 101 -17.91 -23.59 -9.70
C ALA A 101 -19.33 -24.04 -9.43
N ARG A 102 -20.30 -23.15 -9.64
CA ARG A 102 -21.70 -23.56 -9.67
C ARG A 102 -21.73 -24.42 -10.91
N SER A 103 -21.38 -25.69 -10.71
CA SER A 103 -21.64 -26.78 -11.61
C SER A 103 -23.13 -26.72 -11.78
N HIS A 104 -23.57 -26.00 -12.80
CA HIS A 104 -24.85 -26.22 -13.41
C HIS A 104 -24.75 -27.53 -14.19
N ARG A 105 -24.48 -28.62 -13.47
CA ARG A 105 -24.91 -29.96 -13.82
C ARG A 105 -26.39 -30.02 -13.44
N ARG A 106 -27.22 -29.42 -14.28
CA ARG A 106 -28.54 -29.97 -14.57
C ARG A 106 -28.35 -30.55 -15.97
N ARG A 107 -28.04 -31.84 -16.16
CA ARG A 107 -29.00 -32.96 -16.05
C ARG A 107 -30.42 -32.42 -16.14
N LEU A 108 -30.91 -32.27 -17.37
CA LEU A 108 -31.97 -33.10 -17.94
C LEU A 108 -31.73 -33.20 -19.44
#